data_AF-A0A158PHN0-F1
#
_entry.id   AF-A0A158PHN0-F1
#
_cell.length_a   1.000
_cell.length_b   1.000
_cell.length_c   1.000
_cell.angle_alpha   90.00
_cell.angle_beta   90.00
_cell.angle_gamma   90.00
#
_symmetry.space_group_name_H-M   'P 1'
#
loop_
_entity.id
_entity.type
_entity.pdbx_description
1 polymer ?
#
loop_
_entity_poly.entity_id
_entity_poly.type
_entity_poly.pdbx_seq_one_letter_code
_entity_poly.pdbx_strand_id
1 'polypeptide(L)'
;MAGLWVLYSFIVIGLLYYVCYNVFIDNANTKPYSNSVEVIGMNEAANNTVEDSKLSDVFDTCPFELPDPWDSTILKYVDVKYGFLKDCAPNITLQPITELKNATVIIKEHEGFSCEARCINYVDDSNYEATGWKSIEKNEFKCDFVETSCKSNSTTNRFIHTQISEQTALPRTVNFLLHGMEAIEFRKFNKVGSNSRPNAFVTLLGKTTEAVVRTQMKLQTIEADLTYKQLCKQYLDDYPYIPLEYMKAGYKTFGGEDYVASVLNYPDCYGMKQKQFHHIYRPFYLRLSKDDELKSIHEKSVCRESRNNVIDYLSKFLGSYKVKFKPVVWLSTTLAVCYGCLSKFSLSWLVDLAHDNTHDLYRADYDLYEFFVNNRDALNNSFIFFFGDHGPRFGSEAYTDFGKQEGNNPFLYVIIPKNLRHTTMHNQLRRNSEELVTHHDLHSTFKDILYYQPVSSFSNVTFMKFDSNPRGSSLLRRFEDGIRRTCKTLPISFNYCICQYRAEIVSGSNRTEELGQFAAKRLSSVLESHRVSTMCEKISLEKVIKVEKYVLSNENTTFSATVNDYNLVFEVAPPARGQFQIPIRTERGKMKIGEERFIRLDKYGNNGDCMANDILRPLCTCKNNSS
;
A
#
# COMPACT_ATOMS: atom_id res chain seq x y z
N MET A 1 18.52 21.43 75.96
CA MET A 1 17.42 22.18 75.33
C MET A 1 17.81 22.48 73.89
N ALA A 2 17.04 21.90 72.95
CA ALA A 2 16.77 22.27 71.56
C ALA A 2 17.92 22.62 70.56
N GLY A 3 17.99 21.83 69.46
CA GLY A 3 18.47 22.21 68.11
C GLY A 3 19.86 21.67 67.70
N LEU A 4 20.05 20.43 67.20
CA LEU A 4 19.89 19.92 65.80
C LEU A 4 20.59 20.82 64.74
N TRP A 5 21.53 20.44 63.87
CA TRP A 5 22.15 19.16 63.44
C TRP A 5 23.55 19.41 62.84
N VAL A 6 24.38 18.38 62.90
CA VAL A 6 25.71 18.23 62.27
C VAL A 6 25.58 17.94 60.77
N LEU A 7 26.40 18.58 59.92
CA LEU A 7 26.69 18.09 58.57
C LEU A 7 28.20 18.19 58.30
N TYR A 8 28.82 17.01 58.20
CA TYR A 8 30.17 16.80 57.70
C TYR A 8 30.14 16.73 56.17
N SER A 9 31.12 17.38 55.54
CA SER A 9 31.50 17.16 54.15
C SER A 9 32.09 15.75 53.99
N PHE A 10 31.65 14.99 52.98
CA PHE A 10 32.53 14.10 52.21
C PHE A 10 31.95 13.85 50.81
N ILE A 11 32.87 13.89 49.87
CA ILE A 11 32.74 13.73 48.42
C ILE A 11 32.35 12.29 48.09
N VAL A 12 31.32 12.10 47.26
CA VAL A 12 31.20 10.91 46.40
C VAL A 12 30.80 11.35 44.99
N ILE A 13 31.68 10.97 44.07
CA ILE A 13 31.66 11.16 42.63
C ILE A 13 30.49 10.36 42.03
N GLY A 14 29.61 11.04 41.30
CA GLY A 14 28.62 10.43 40.41
C GLY A 14 28.78 11.01 39.01
N LEU A 15 29.53 10.29 38.17
CA LEU A 15 29.72 10.57 36.75
C LEU A 15 28.38 10.58 36.00
N LEU A 16 27.92 11.76 35.60
CA LEU A 16 26.94 11.95 34.52
C LEU A 16 27.72 12.31 33.25
N TYR A 17 27.87 11.33 32.35
CA TYR A 17 28.39 11.57 31.01
C TYR A 17 27.35 12.35 30.20
N TYR A 18 27.52 13.67 30.12
CA TYR A 18 26.83 14.55 29.18
C TYR A 18 27.87 14.98 28.15
N VAL A 19 27.89 14.33 26.99
CA VAL A 19 28.72 14.79 25.85
C VAL A 19 27.88 15.76 25.04
N CYS A 20 28.09 17.05 25.28
CA CYS A 20 27.78 18.10 24.31
C CYS A 20 28.72 17.95 23.11
N TYR A 21 28.18 17.81 21.90
CA TYR A 21 28.91 18.16 20.69
C TYR A 21 28.61 19.62 20.37
N ASN A 22 29.50 20.52 20.81
CA ASN A 22 29.55 21.88 20.31
C ASN A 22 30.21 21.86 18.94
N VAL A 23 29.45 22.20 17.91
CA VAL A 23 29.98 22.47 16.57
C VAL A 23 30.70 23.82 16.64
N PHE A 24 32.02 23.80 16.78
CA PHE A 24 32.86 24.92 16.38
C PHE A 24 33.17 24.75 14.89
N ILE A 25 32.58 25.63 14.09
CA ILE A 25 33.03 25.89 12.72
C ILE A 25 34.31 26.71 12.86
N ASP A 26 35.43 26.16 12.41
CA ASP A 26 36.55 26.98 12.02
C ASP A 26 37.11 26.56 10.66
N ASN A 27 37.48 27.58 9.90
CA ASN A 27 37.83 27.55 8.49
C ASN A 27 39.07 26.71 8.21
N ALA A 28 38.96 25.76 7.27
CA ALA A 28 40.12 25.23 6.57
C ALA A 28 39.78 24.97 5.09
N ASN A 29 40.36 25.80 4.23
CA ASN A 29 40.63 25.48 2.84
C ASN A 29 41.27 24.09 2.74
N THR A 30 40.71 23.17 1.94
CA THR A 30 41.44 22.36 0.93
C THR A 30 40.61 21.17 0.40
N LYS A 31 40.51 21.13 -0.94
CA LYS A 31 40.28 19.99 -1.85
C LYS A 31 38.95 19.19 -1.78
N PRO A 32 38.42 18.78 -2.96
CA PRO A 32 37.18 18.01 -3.04
C PRO A 32 37.38 16.63 -2.41
N TYR A 33 36.66 16.37 -1.33
CA TYR A 33 36.62 15.06 -0.67
C TYR A 33 35.74 14.11 -1.50
N SER A 34 36.41 13.26 -2.29
CA SER A 34 35.87 11.99 -2.76
C SER A 34 35.67 11.09 -1.54
N ASN A 35 34.47 11.07 -0.97
CA ASN A 35 34.08 10.02 -0.03
C ASN A 35 33.53 8.82 -0.81
N SER A 36 34.45 7.92 -1.15
CA SER A 36 34.18 6.49 -1.18
C SER A 36 33.66 6.09 0.20
N VAL A 37 32.34 6.05 0.36
CA VAL A 37 31.71 5.34 1.47
C VAL A 37 32.09 3.88 1.28
N GLU A 38 32.83 3.32 2.23
CA GLU A 38 32.94 1.87 2.39
C GLU A 38 31.52 1.31 2.53
N VAL A 39 31.02 0.80 1.41
CA VAL A 39 29.95 -0.19 1.39
C VAL A 39 30.47 -1.35 2.22
N ILE A 40 30.03 -1.44 3.48
CA ILE A 40 30.24 -2.65 4.29
C ILE A 40 29.69 -3.78 3.43
N GLY A 41 30.61 -4.65 3.03
CA GLY A 41 30.44 -5.62 1.95
C GLY A 41 29.14 -6.39 2.05
N MET A 42 28.28 -6.11 1.08
CA MET A 42 27.47 -7.11 0.42
C MET A 42 28.42 -8.19 -0.13
N ASN A 43 28.84 -9.14 0.70
CA ASN A 43 29.59 -10.33 0.28
C ASN A 43 29.33 -11.52 1.23
N GLU A 44 28.07 -11.71 1.59
CA GLU A 44 27.52 -13.07 1.61
C GLU A 44 26.30 -13.05 0.69
N ALA A 45 26.58 -12.91 -0.61
CA ALA A 45 25.76 -13.61 -1.57
C ALA A 45 25.76 -15.06 -1.11
N ALA A 46 24.65 -15.52 -0.54
CA ALA A 46 24.39 -16.94 -0.50
C ALA A 46 24.62 -17.43 -1.92
N ASN A 47 25.69 -18.20 -2.11
CA ASN A 47 25.94 -19.01 -3.29
C ASN A 47 24.83 -20.08 -3.37
N ASN A 48 23.59 -19.63 -3.53
CA ASN A 48 22.57 -20.37 -4.20
C ASN A 48 22.83 -20.09 -5.67
N THR A 49 23.84 -20.77 -6.22
CA THR A 49 23.86 -21.16 -7.62
C THR A 49 22.64 -22.04 -7.87
N VAL A 50 21.45 -21.44 -7.88
CA VAL A 50 20.38 -21.94 -8.72
C VAL A 50 20.83 -21.57 -10.11
N GLU A 51 21.30 -22.58 -10.83
CA GLU A 51 21.57 -22.55 -12.26
C GLU A 51 20.73 -21.49 -12.98
N ASP A 52 21.39 -20.42 -13.45
CA ASP A 52 20.85 -19.45 -14.42
C ASP A 52 20.54 -20.13 -15.79
N SER A 53 20.77 -21.44 -15.89
CA SER A 53 20.48 -22.28 -17.05
C SER A 53 19.04 -22.78 -17.04
N LYS A 54 18.07 -21.90 -17.36
CA LYS A 54 16.78 -22.20 -18.03
C LYS A 54 15.76 -21.04 -17.99
N LEU A 55 16.16 -19.78 -18.06
CA LEU A 55 15.18 -18.73 -18.35
C LEU A 55 14.60 -18.97 -19.75
N SER A 56 13.37 -19.48 -19.79
CA SER A 56 12.70 -19.98 -21.00
C SER A 56 11.47 -19.14 -21.37
N ASP A 57 10.95 -18.39 -20.40
CA ASP A 57 9.76 -17.57 -20.50
C ASP A 57 9.98 -16.26 -19.72
N VAL A 58 9.43 -15.14 -20.21
CA VAL A 58 9.58 -13.82 -19.56
C VAL A 58 9.00 -13.81 -18.14
N PHE A 59 8.07 -14.71 -17.86
CA PHE A 59 7.44 -14.88 -16.55
C PHE A 59 8.26 -15.73 -15.56
N ASP A 60 9.44 -16.23 -15.94
CA ASP A 60 10.37 -16.94 -15.04
C ASP A 60 11.09 -15.99 -14.07
N THR A 61 11.02 -14.67 -14.32
CA THR A 61 11.53 -13.62 -13.43
C THR A 61 10.40 -12.73 -12.94
N CYS A 62 10.68 -11.94 -11.90
CA CYS A 62 9.83 -10.83 -11.49
C CYS A 62 10.69 -9.57 -11.39
N PRO A 63 11.01 -8.92 -12.52
CA PRO A 63 11.71 -7.64 -12.50
C PRO A 63 10.85 -6.61 -11.77
N PHE A 64 11.49 -5.81 -10.92
CA PHE A 64 10.90 -4.69 -10.22
C PHE A 64 12.03 -3.71 -9.94
N GLU A 65 12.00 -2.56 -10.60
CA GLU A 65 13.03 -1.53 -10.48
C GLU A 65 12.42 -0.26 -9.88
N LEU A 66 13.11 0.33 -8.90
CA LEU A 66 12.74 1.64 -8.41
C LEU A 66 13.08 2.68 -9.49
N PRO A 67 12.22 3.69 -9.77
CA PRO A 67 12.51 4.69 -10.79
C PRO A 67 13.81 5.46 -10.48
N ASP A 68 14.72 5.58 -11.45
CA ASP A 68 15.91 6.44 -11.35
C ASP A 68 15.64 7.82 -11.97
N PRO A 69 15.54 8.89 -11.17
CA PRO A 69 15.32 10.24 -11.68
C PRO A 69 16.51 10.82 -12.47
N TRP A 70 17.66 10.15 -12.50
CA TRP A 70 18.86 10.57 -13.23
C TRP A 70 19.23 9.63 -14.39
N ASP A 71 18.25 8.88 -14.89
CA ASP A 71 18.46 7.90 -15.96
C ASP A 71 19.19 8.49 -17.18
N SER A 72 20.18 7.75 -17.66
CA SER A 72 21.05 8.15 -18.76
C SER A 72 20.32 8.50 -20.06
N THR A 73 19.14 7.93 -20.29
CA THR A 73 18.30 8.23 -21.46
C THR A 73 17.69 9.64 -21.41
N ILE A 74 17.63 10.25 -20.23
CA ILE A 74 17.10 11.59 -19.97
C ILE A 74 18.23 12.62 -19.87
N LEU A 75 19.40 12.22 -19.35
CA LEU A 75 20.60 13.08 -19.21
C LEU A 75 21.01 13.78 -20.52
N LYS A 76 20.82 13.14 -21.67
CA LYS A 76 21.15 13.72 -23.00
C LYS A 76 20.28 14.92 -23.40
N TYR A 77 19.14 15.11 -22.72
CA TYR A 77 18.26 16.27 -22.92
C TYR A 77 18.54 17.39 -21.91
N VAL A 78 19.45 17.17 -20.97
CA VAL A 78 19.91 18.16 -19.99
C VAL A 78 21.14 18.87 -20.56
N ASP A 79 20.92 19.90 -21.37
CA ASP A 79 22.01 20.70 -21.93
C ASP A 79 22.42 21.85 -20.98
N VAL A 80 23.50 21.63 -20.23
CA VAL A 80 24.10 22.64 -19.34
C VAL A 80 24.84 23.76 -20.09
N LYS A 81 25.00 23.70 -21.42
CA LYS A 81 25.73 24.70 -22.22
C LYS A 81 25.03 26.06 -22.29
N TYR A 82 23.71 26.10 -22.08
CA TYR A 82 22.92 27.32 -21.96
C TYR A 82 22.76 27.81 -20.51
N GLY A 83 23.48 27.18 -19.57
CA GLY A 83 23.43 27.50 -18.15
C GLY A 83 24.07 28.86 -17.85
N PHE A 84 23.24 29.77 -17.34
CA PHE A 84 23.55 31.07 -16.74
C PHE A 84 23.78 32.22 -17.73
N LEU A 85 22.96 33.27 -17.60
CA LEU A 85 23.26 34.60 -18.13
C LEU A 85 24.57 35.08 -17.49
N LYS A 86 25.71 34.89 -18.17
CA LYS A 86 27.05 35.23 -17.65
C LYS A 86 27.21 36.72 -17.30
N ASP A 87 26.36 37.57 -17.87
CA ASP A 87 26.37 39.03 -17.69
C ASP A 87 25.12 39.55 -16.94
N CYS A 88 24.47 38.71 -16.11
CA CYS A 88 23.36 39.17 -15.28
C CYS A 88 23.87 39.71 -13.94
N ALA A 89 23.95 41.04 -13.83
CA ALA A 89 24.13 41.70 -12.54
C ALA A 89 22.79 41.75 -11.79
N PRO A 90 22.67 41.18 -10.57
CA PRO A 90 21.42 41.20 -9.82
C PRO A 90 21.07 42.63 -9.43
N ASN A 91 19.82 43.05 -9.69
CA ASN A 91 19.32 44.32 -9.18
C ASN A 91 19.12 44.20 -7.66
N ILE A 92 20.03 44.80 -6.89
CA ILE A 92 20.07 44.72 -5.43
C ILE A 92 18.76 45.24 -4.81
N THR A 93 18.08 46.20 -5.45
CA THR A 93 16.80 46.75 -4.96
C THR A 93 15.61 45.79 -5.11
N LEU A 94 15.74 44.75 -5.94
CA LEU A 94 14.72 43.73 -6.18
C LEU A 94 15.02 42.41 -5.45
N GLN A 95 16.06 42.37 -4.61
CA GLN A 95 16.35 41.19 -3.82
C GLN A 95 15.25 40.96 -2.77
N PRO A 96 14.96 39.69 -2.43
CA PRO A 96 14.02 39.39 -1.37
C PRO A 96 14.56 39.85 -0.02
N ILE A 97 13.74 40.61 0.70
CA ILE A 97 14.03 40.99 2.09
C ILE A 97 13.59 39.91 3.09
N THR A 98 13.09 38.78 2.60
CA THR A 98 12.72 37.61 3.39
C THR A 98 13.55 36.39 2.99
N GLU A 99 13.57 35.38 3.86
CA GLU A 99 14.16 34.07 3.61
C GLU A 99 13.21 32.99 4.12
N LEU A 100 13.13 31.86 3.42
CA LEU A 100 12.41 30.68 3.90
C LEU A 100 13.42 29.64 4.41
N LYS A 101 13.31 29.25 5.69
CA LYS A 101 14.09 28.16 6.29
C LYS A 101 13.17 27.24 7.06
N ASN A 102 13.20 25.95 6.74
CA ASN A 102 12.41 24.90 7.43
C ASN A 102 10.95 25.32 7.61
N ALA A 103 10.25 25.67 6.51
CA ALA A 103 8.87 26.15 6.51
C ALA A 103 8.61 27.46 7.27
N THR A 104 9.62 28.15 7.81
CA THR A 104 9.46 29.44 8.49
C THR A 104 10.04 30.57 7.65
N VAL A 105 9.27 31.65 7.49
CA VAL A 105 9.72 32.86 6.80
C VAL A 105 10.34 33.82 7.82
N ILE A 106 11.56 34.27 7.54
CA ILE A 106 12.30 35.26 8.36
C ILE A 106 12.61 36.51 7.53
N ILE A 107 12.75 37.67 8.18
CA ILE A 107 13.17 38.92 7.53
C ILE A 107 14.71 39.02 7.57
N LYS A 108 15.33 39.35 6.43
CA LYS A 108 16.78 39.59 6.30
C LYS A 108 17.07 41.07 6.57
N GLU A 109 18.02 41.37 7.47
CA GLU A 109 18.76 42.64 7.77
C GLU A 109 18.11 44.03 7.52
N HIS A 110 16.82 44.11 7.22
CA HIS A 110 16.07 45.31 6.86
C HIS A 110 15.00 45.55 7.92
N GLU A 111 15.33 46.36 8.93
CA GLU A 111 14.40 46.76 9.99
C GLU A 111 13.27 47.63 9.43
N GLY A 112 12.03 47.41 9.91
CA GLY A 112 10.87 48.27 9.62
C GLY A 112 9.87 47.75 8.57
N PHE A 113 10.01 46.51 8.09
CA PHE A 113 9.01 45.85 7.23
C PHE A 113 8.06 44.96 8.04
N SER A 114 6.76 45.07 7.77
CA SER A 114 5.75 44.12 8.25
C SER A 114 5.43 43.13 7.14
N CYS A 115 5.60 41.84 7.39
CA CYS A 115 5.48 40.80 6.38
C CYS A 115 4.36 39.80 6.66
N GLU A 116 3.67 39.41 5.60
CA GLU A 116 2.70 38.33 5.55
C GLU A 116 3.12 37.31 4.48
N ALA A 117 2.72 36.05 4.65
CA ALA A 117 3.01 34.99 3.70
C ALA A 117 1.81 34.05 3.50
N ARG A 118 1.82 33.31 2.39
CA ARG A 118 0.81 32.31 2.04
C ARG A 118 1.40 31.20 1.15
N CYS A 119 0.79 30.03 1.21
CA CYS A 119 1.08 28.94 0.28
C CYS A 119 0.42 29.16 -1.08
N ILE A 120 1.15 28.85 -2.14
CA ILE A 120 0.65 28.67 -3.51
C ILE A 120 0.65 27.16 -3.78
N ASN A 121 -0.54 26.61 -4.01
CA ASN A 121 -0.74 25.19 -4.26
C ASN A 121 -1.13 24.96 -5.72
N TYR A 122 -0.63 23.86 -6.29
CA TYR A 122 -1.04 23.39 -7.60
C TYR A 122 -2.52 22.96 -7.56
N VAL A 123 -3.27 23.33 -8.61
CA VAL A 123 -4.63 22.83 -8.84
C VAL A 123 -4.64 22.03 -10.14
N ASP A 124 -4.19 22.66 -11.23
CA ASP A 124 -3.98 22.04 -12.54
C ASP A 124 -2.93 22.84 -13.34
N ASP A 125 -2.68 22.46 -14.60
CA ASP A 125 -1.65 23.08 -15.44
C ASP A 125 -1.91 24.56 -15.77
N SER A 126 -3.14 25.05 -15.59
CA SER A 126 -3.55 26.43 -15.87
C SER A 126 -3.93 27.22 -14.61
N ASN A 127 -4.12 26.55 -13.48
CA ASN A 127 -4.68 27.15 -12.27
C ASN A 127 -3.83 26.83 -11.02
N TYR A 128 -3.81 27.79 -10.10
CA TYR A 128 -3.27 27.61 -8.76
C TYR A 128 -4.27 28.12 -7.73
N GLU A 129 -4.17 27.60 -6.52
CA GLU A 129 -4.90 28.11 -5.36
C GLU A 129 -3.91 28.75 -4.39
N ALA A 130 -4.18 29.97 -3.96
CA ALA A 130 -3.40 30.64 -2.93
C ALA A 130 -4.18 30.67 -1.62
N THR A 131 -3.55 30.20 -0.55
CA THR A 131 -4.12 30.28 0.81
C THR A 131 -4.26 31.73 1.28
N GLY A 132 -5.03 31.96 2.36
CA GLY A 132 -5.13 33.29 2.98
C GLY A 132 -3.79 33.78 3.52
N TRP A 133 -3.56 35.09 3.46
CA TRP A 133 -2.35 35.72 4.02
C TRP A 133 -2.29 35.55 5.54
N LYS A 134 -1.11 35.18 6.04
CA LYS A 134 -0.83 34.98 7.47
C LYS A 134 0.44 35.71 7.86
N SER A 135 0.50 36.22 9.10
CA SER A 135 1.73 36.81 9.65
C SER A 135 2.86 35.79 9.73
N ILE A 136 4.09 36.21 9.42
CA ILE A 136 5.26 35.31 9.42
C ILE A 136 5.79 34.96 10.82
N GLU A 137 5.45 35.73 11.86
CA GLU A 137 6.07 35.60 13.20
C GLU A 137 5.63 34.35 13.98
N LYS A 138 4.53 33.70 13.56
CA LYS A 138 3.90 32.57 14.29
C LYS A 138 3.37 31.46 13.39
N ASN A 139 3.77 31.42 12.12
CA ASN A 139 3.22 30.47 11.16
C ASN A 139 4.32 29.73 10.40
N GLU A 140 4.13 28.42 10.28
CA GLU A 140 4.85 27.57 9.35
C GLU A 140 4.06 27.44 8.05
N PHE A 141 4.75 27.45 6.92
CA PHE A 141 4.20 27.33 5.57
C PHE A 141 4.74 26.04 4.94
N LYS A 142 3.99 24.94 5.10
CA LYS A 142 4.34 23.58 4.64
C LYS A 142 3.82 23.31 3.23
N CYS A 143 4.39 24.02 2.27
CA CYS A 143 4.09 23.93 0.84
C CYS A 143 5.36 24.23 0.06
N ASP A 144 5.40 23.84 -1.21
CA ASP A 144 6.60 24.03 -2.04
C ASP A 144 6.85 25.50 -2.39
N PHE A 145 5.77 26.28 -2.56
CA PHE A 145 5.83 27.68 -2.94
C PHE A 145 5.20 28.56 -1.86
N VAL A 146 6.02 29.42 -1.23
CA VAL A 146 5.59 30.36 -0.19
C VAL A 146 5.71 31.78 -0.73
N GLU A 147 4.59 32.41 -1.01
CA GLU A 147 4.56 33.81 -1.40
C GLU A 147 4.61 34.71 -0.16
N THR A 148 5.45 35.73 -0.19
CA THR A 148 5.61 36.75 0.86
C THR A 148 5.26 38.13 0.32
N SER A 149 4.71 38.98 1.19
CA SER A 149 4.37 40.38 0.94
C SER A 149 4.79 41.20 2.16
N CYS A 150 5.75 42.08 1.98
CA CYS A 150 6.34 42.89 3.04
C CYS A 150 6.15 44.38 2.73
N LYS A 151 5.58 45.12 3.69
CA LYS A 151 5.25 46.54 3.54
C LYS A 151 6.03 47.38 4.53
N SER A 152 6.63 48.47 4.05
CA SER A 152 7.21 49.54 4.86
C SER A 152 6.96 50.88 4.19
N ASN A 153 6.34 51.84 4.89
CA ASN A 153 5.93 53.13 4.34
C ASN A 153 5.18 53.01 3.00
N SER A 154 5.77 53.48 1.89
CA SER A 154 5.22 53.42 0.52
C SER A 154 5.83 52.30 -0.34
N THR A 155 6.67 51.43 0.24
CA THR A 155 7.35 50.34 -0.49
C THR A 155 6.74 48.99 -0.14
N THR A 156 6.45 48.20 -1.16
CA THR A 156 6.01 46.80 -1.03
C THR A 156 7.01 45.89 -1.74
N ASN A 157 7.60 44.95 -0.99
CA ASN A 157 8.46 43.89 -1.54
C ASN A 157 7.66 42.58 -1.52
N ARG A 158 7.56 41.90 -2.67
CA ARG A 158 6.91 40.59 -2.80
C ARG A 158 7.88 39.60 -3.38
N PHE A 159 7.85 38.39 -2.87
CA PHE A 159 8.72 37.32 -3.34
C PHE A 159 8.10 35.95 -3.11
N ILE A 160 8.34 35.01 -4.03
CA ILE A 160 7.94 33.61 -3.88
C ILE A 160 9.19 32.81 -3.53
N HIS A 161 9.21 32.25 -2.33
CA HIS A 161 10.23 31.31 -1.89
C HIS A 161 9.86 29.89 -2.33
N THR A 162 10.89 29.10 -2.62
CA THR A 162 10.74 27.68 -2.92
C THR A 162 11.36 26.85 -1.80
N GLN A 163 10.71 25.73 -1.50
CA GLN A 163 11.26 24.63 -0.70
C GLN A 163 10.69 23.32 -1.25
N ILE A 164 11.23 22.19 -0.81
CA ILE A 164 10.57 20.90 -1.02
C ILE A 164 9.88 20.54 0.29
N SER A 165 8.55 20.58 0.27
CA SER A 165 7.71 20.15 1.39
C SER A 165 7.11 18.79 1.05
N GLU A 166 7.87 17.73 1.31
CA GLU A 166 7.47 16.36 0.97
C GLU A 166 6.08 16.02 1.55
N GLN A 167 5.14 15.73 0.66
CA GLN A 167 3.81 15.23 1.02
C GLN A 167 3.78 13.73 0.74
N THR A 168 4.29 12.91 1.66
CA THR A 168 3.93 11.49 1.67
C THR A 168 2.49 11.35 2.17
N ALA A 169 1.79 10.27 1.80
CA ALA A 169 0.60 9.86 2.54
C ALA A 169 1.04 9.20 3.86
N LEU A 170 0.40 9.55 4.98
CA LEU A 170 0.74 9.03 6.31
C LEU A 170 2.20 9.26 6.82
N PRO A 171 2.86 10.43 6.61
CA PRO A 171 4.27 10.67 6.93
C PRO A 171 4.59 10.39 8.41
N ARG A 172 3.76 10.93 9.31
CA ARG A 172 4.00 10.82 10.75
C ARG A 172 3.79 9.37 11.19
N THR A 173 2.74 8.74 10.69
CA THR A 173 2.41 7.35 10.99
C THR A 173 3.52 6.43 10.51
N VAL A 174 3.86 6.47 9.22
CA VAL A 174 4.88 5.59 8.61
C VAL A 174 6.24 5.81 9.27
N ASN A 175 6.66 7.06 9.48
CA ASN A 175 7.90 7.37 10.20
C ASN A 175 7.90 6.77 11.62
N PHE A 176 6.79 6.89 12.35
CA PHE A 176 6.67 6.29 13.68
C PHE A 176 6.68 4.75 13.64
N LEU A 177 6.00 4.13 12.66
CA LEU A 177 6.01 2.68 12.51
C LEU A 177 7.42 2.17 12.21
N LEU A 178 8.12 2.77 11.24
CA LEU A 178 9.47 2.37 10.83
C LEU A 178 10.52 2.62 11.92
N HIS A 179 10.54 3.82 12.51
CA HIS A 179 11.63 4.23 13.41
C HIS A 179 11.28 4.08 14.90
N GLY A 180 10.00 4.25 15.27
CA GLY A 180 9.53 4.11 16.65
C GLY A 180 9.09 2.69 17.01
N MET A 181 8.55 1.94 16.05
CA MET A 181 8.06 0.57 16.25
C MET A 181 8.86 -0.50 15.49
N GLU A 182 9.92 -0.12 14.78
CA GLU A 182 10.78 -1.02 13.98
C GLU A 182 9.98 -1.89 13.00
N ALA A 183 8.98 -1.30 12.35
CA ALA A 183 8.22 -1.96 11.30
C ALA A 183 9.14 -2.36 10.12
N ILE A 184 8.81 -3.48 9.49
CA ILE A 184 9.39 -3.91 8.23
C ILE A 184 8.38 -3.61 7.12
N GLU A 185 8.81 -2.82 6.15
CA GLU A 185 8.05 -2.52 4.94
C GLU A 185 8.23 -3.65 3.92
N PHE A 186 7.12 -4.15 3.36
CA PHE A 186 7.12 -5.10 2.25
C PHE A 186 6.71 -4.34 0.98
N ARG A 187 7.70 -4.03 0.13
CA ARG A 187 7.48 -3.21 -1.08
C ARG A 187 6.86 -3.98 -2.25
N LYS A 188 6.83 -5.31 -2.17
CA LYS A 188 6.35 -6.23 -3.23
C LYS A 188 5.17 -7.06 -2.73
N PHE A 189 4.09 -6.38 -2.31
CA PHE A 189 2.90 -7.04 -1.81
C PHE A 189 1.79 -7.07 -2.86
N ASN A 190 1.69 -8.19 -3.56
CA ASN A 190 0.83 -8.36 -4.73
C ASN A 190 -0.59 -8.74 -4.30
N LYS A 191 -1.60 -7.99 -4.80
CA LYS A 191 -2.99 -8.41 -4.66
C LYS A 191 -3.27 -9.69 -5.47
N VAL A 192 -4.22 -10.50 -5.05
CA VAL A 192 -4.56 -11.77 -5.74
C VAL A 192 -5.97 -11.76 -6.33
N GLY A 193 -6.66 -10.63 -6.22
CA GLY A 193 -8.06 -10.50 -6.53
C GLY A 193 -8.45 -9.12 -7.00
N SER A 194 -9.62 -9.03 -7.65
CA SER A 194 -10.05 -7.79 -8.32
C SER A 194 -10.25 -6.61 -7.37
N ASN A 195 -11.03 -6.79 -6.29
CA ASN A 195 -11.40 -5.78 -5.28
C ASN A 195 -11.14 -6.30 -3.87
N SER A 196 -11.69 -5.62 -2.87
CA SER A 196 -11.57 -5.97 -1.46
C SER A 196 -11.92 -7.40 -1.13
N ARG A 197 -13.03 -7.90 -1.66
CA ARG A 197 -13.56 -9.20 -1.24
C ARG A 197 -12.64 -10.38 -1.58
N PRO A 198 -12.23 -10.60 -2.84
CA PRO A 198 -11.35 -11.73 -3.16
C PRO A 198 -10.02 -11.69 -2.41
N ASN A 199 -9.44 -10.50 -2.19
CA ASN A 199 -8.21 -10.35 -1.41
C ASN A 199 -8.43 -10.66 0.07
N ALA A 200 -9.51 -10.13 0.66
CA ALA A 200 -9.88 -10.41 2.04
C ALA A 200 -10.22 -11.88 2.29
N PHE A 201 -10.89 -12.55 1.35
CA PHE A 201 -11.21 -13.97 1.46
C PHE A 201 -9.96 -14.84 1.46
N VAL A 202 -8.96 -14.49 0.66
CA VAL A 202 -7.67 -15.16 0.71
C VAL A 202 -7.00 -14.92 2.07
N THR A 203 -6.92 -13.68 2.54
CA THR A 203 -6.25 -13.36 3.81
C THR A 203 -6.97 -13.94 5.03
N LEU A 204 -8.30 -13.86 5.09
CA LEU A 204 -9.08 -14.19 6.27
C LEU A 204 -9.65 -15.61 6.25
N LEU A 205 -9.88 -16.21 5.08
CA LEU A 205 -10.42 -17.57 4.93
C LEU A 205 -9.44 -18.56 4.28
N GLY A 206 -8.38 -18.07 3.63
CA GLY A 206 -7.45 -18.93 2.87
C GLY A 206 -8.06 -19.47 1.59
N LYS A 207 -9.16 -18.86 1.11
CA LYS A 207 -9.95 -19.35 -0.03
C LYS A 207 -10.01 -18.32 -1.15
N THR A 208 -9.82 -18.77 -2.38
CA THR A 208 -10.02 -17.93 -3.57
C THR A 208 -11.51 -17.91 -3.96
N THR A 209 -12.01 -16.72 -4.31
CA THR A 209 -13.37 -16.53 -4.87
C THR A 209 -13.34 -16.25 -6.37
N GLU A 210 -12.14 -16.11 -6.94
CA GLU A 210 -11.90 -15.90 -8.36
C GLU A 210 -10.93 -16.98 -8.83
N ALA A 211 -11.06 -17.41 -10.08
CA ALA A 211 -10.09 -18.29 -10.70
C ALA A 211 -8.75 -17.56 -10.89
N VAL A 212 -7.65 -18.25 -10.65
CA VAL A 212 -6.29 -17.74 -10.89
C VAL A 212 -5.90 -18.10 -12.32
N VAL A 213 -6.11 -17.15 -13.23
CA VAL A 213 -5.86 -17.35 -14.65
C VAL A 213 -4.38 -17.16 -14.95
N ARG A 214 -3.73 -18.24 -15.40
CA ARG A 214 -2.27 -18.31 -15.62
C ARG A 214 -1.90 -18.90 -16.97
N THR A 215 -2.87 -18.94 -17.88
CA THR A 215 -2.73 -19.42 -19.25
C THR A 215 -1.71 -18.62 -20.04
N GLN A 216 -1.61 -17.30 -19.83
CA GLN A 216 -0.53 -16.47 -20.39
C GLN A 216 0.83 -17.04 -19.99
N MET A 217 0.98 -17.58 -18.77
CA MET A 217 2.22 -18.14 -18.26
C MET A 217 2.41 -19.64 -18.60
N LYS A 218 1.63 -20.20 -19.54
CA LYS A 218 1.57 -21.64 -19.90
C LYS A 218 1.22 -22.56 -18.73
N LEU A 219 0.47 -22.05 -17.76
CA LEU A 219 -0.01 -22.84 -16.63
C LEU A 219 -1.52 -23.01 -16.73
N GLN A 220 -2.01 -24.11 -16.16
CA GLN A 220 -3.45 -24.33 -16.03
C GLN A 220 -4.05 -23.29 -15.07
N THR A 221 -5.25 -22.82 -15.42
CA THR A 221 -6.11 -22.05 -14.53
C THR A 221 -6.33 -22.83 -13.24
N ILE A 222 -6.18 -22.15 -12.10
CA ILE A 222 -6.63 -22.69 -10.81
C ILE A 222 -8.06 -22.21 -10.63
N GLU A 223 -9.00 -23.15 -10.54
CA GLU A 223 -10.39 -22.82 -10.25
C GLU A 223 -10.53 -22.13 -8.89
N ALA A 224 -11.56 -21.27 -8.78
CA ALA A 224 -11.90 -20.66 -7.50
C ALA A 224 -12.25 -21.75 -6.47
N ASP A 225 -11.78 -21.62 -5.24
CA ASP A 225 -12.12 -22.56 -4.17
C ASP A 225 -13.62 -22.50 -3.82
N LEU A 226 -14.22 -21.32 -3.94
CA LEU A 226 -15.62 -21.06 -3.60
C LEU A 226 -16.41 -20.66 -4.84
N THR A 227 -17.46 -21.41 -5.12
CA THR A 227 -18.51 -20.98 -6.06
C THR A 227 -19.31 -19.82 -5.49
N TYR A 228 -19.98 -19.03 -6.33
CA TYR A 228 -20.87 -17.95 -5.87
C TYR A 228 -21.93 -18.46 -4.88
N LYS A 229 -22.48 -19.66 -5.08
CA LYS A 229 -23.45 -20.27 -4.17
C LYS A 229 -22.87 -20.49 -2.78
N GLN A 230 -21.66 -21.06 -2.69
CA GLN A 230 -20.96 -21.29 -1.42
C GLN A 230 -20.54 -19.98 -0.75
N LEU A 231 -20.00 -19.06 -1.53
CA LEU A 231 -19.55 -17.74 -1.08
C LEU A 231 -20.70 -16.88 -0.52
N CYS A 232 -21.84 -16.85 -1.22
CA CYS A 232 -22.83 -15.80 -1.05
C CYS A 232 -24.18 -16.29 -0.52
N LYS A 233 -24.58 -17.52 -0.85
CA LYS A 233 -25.92 -18.07 -0.53
C LYS A 233 -25.87 -19.19 0.50
N GLN A 234 -24.71 -19.35 1.14
CA GLN A 234 -24.50 -20.24 2.28
C GLN A 234 -23.78 -19.45 3.37
N TYR A 235 -23.99 -19.86 4.62
CA TYR A 235 -23.24 -19.30 5.73
C TYR A 235 -21.81 -19.82 5.72
N LEU A 236 -20.86 -18.95 6.02
CA LEU A 236 -19.41 -19.24 5.93
C LEU A 236 -18.84 -19.86 7.21
N ASP A 237 -19.67 -20.18 8.21
CA ASP A 237 -19.29 -20.70 9.54
C ASP A 237 -18.46 -21.99 9.50
N ASP A 238 -18.61 -22.80 8.45
CA ASP A 238 -17.89 -24.07 8.29
C ASP A 238 -16.48 -23.88 7.69
N TYR A 239 -16.13 -22.66 7.24
CA TYR A 239 -14.79 -22.36 6.73
C TYR A 239 -13.88 -21.82 7.84
N PRO A 240 -12.57 -22.11 7.78
CA PRO A 240 -11.61 -21.53 8.70
C PRO A 240 -11.56 -20.02 8.48
N TYR A 241 -12.02 -19.22 9.45
CA TYR A 241 -12.01 -17.76 9.40
C TYR A 241 -11.12 -17.23 10.52
N ILE A 242 -10.03 -16.54 10.17
CA ILE A 242 -8.95 -16.16 11.09
C ILE A 242 -9.46 -15.57 12.42
N PRO A 243 -10.37 -14.57 12.44
CA PRO A 243 -10.88 -14.05 13.71
C PRO A 243 -11.57 -15.10 14.60
N LEU A 244 -12.32 -16.03 14.01
CA LEU A 244 -12.96 -17.11 14.76
C LEU A 244 -11.94 -18.16 15.22
N GLU A 245 -10.89 -18.42 14.46
CA GLU A 245 -9.81 -19.34 14.86
C GLU A 245 -9.09 -18.81 16.12
N TYR A 246 -8.74 -17.54 16.14
CA TYR A 246 -8.18 -16.89 17.35
C TYR A 246 -9.19 -16.89 18.51
N MET A 247 -10.47 -16.68 18.22
CA MET A 247 -11.54 -16.74 19.23
C MET A 247 -11.63 -18.13 19.87
N LYS A 248 -11.63 -19.19 19.06
CA LYS A 248 -11.65 -20.60 19.50
C LYS A 248 -10.40 -20.95 20.32
N ALA A 249 -9.26 -20.36 20.00
CA ALA A 249 -8.01 -20.50 20.75
C ALA A 249 -7.98 -19.69 22.08
N GLY A 250 -9.09 -19.04 22.45
CA GLY A 250 -9.23 -18.34 23.73
C GLY A 250 -8.88 -16.86 23.72
N TYR A 251 -8.59 -16.28 22.54
CA TYR A 251 -8.33 -14.84 22.44
C TYR A 251 -9.61 -14.04 22.64
N LYS A 252 -9.50 -12.88 23.29
CA LYS A 252 -10.54 -11.85 23.20
C LYS A 252 -10.43 -11.18 21.84
N THR A 253 -11.57 -11.02 21.17
CA THR A 253 -11.61 -10.64 19.76
C THR A 253 -12.36 -9.33 19.55
N PHE A 254 -11.80 -8.47 18.72
CA PHE A 254 -12.35 -7.19 18.30
C PHE A 254 -12.49 -7.13 16.77
N GLY A 255 -13.62 -6.63 16.28
CA GLY A 255 -13.89 -6.37 14.88
C GLY A 255 -14.43 -4.97 14.64
N GLY A 256 -13.76 -4.19 13.79
CA GLY A 256 -14.18 -2.86 13.36
C GLY A 256 -14.31 -2.77 11.84
N GLU A 257 -15.48 -2.46 11.31
CA GLU A 257 -15.71 -2.17 9.89
C GLU A 257 -16.56 -0.90 9.80
N ASP A 258 -16.13 0.07 8.99
CA ASP A 258 -16.69 1.42 8.99
C ASP A 258 -17.40 1.81 7.69
N TYR A 259 -17.90 0.82 6.94
CA TYR A 259 -18.65 1.02 5.70
C TYR A 259 -20.08 0.49 5.77
N VAL A 260 -20.94 0.86 4.82
CA VAL A 260 -22.33 0.40 4.75
C VAL A 260 -22.47 -1.11 4.64
N ALA A 261 -21.42 -1.82 4.22
CA ALA A 261 -21.39 -3.27 4.11
C ALA A 261 -20.12 -3.89 4.70
N SER A 262 -20.20 -5.17 5.05
CA SER A 262 -19.05 -5.98 5.46
C SER A 262 -18.47 -6.72 4.26
N VAL A 263 -17.17 -6.98 4.30
CA VAL A 263 -16.48 -7.77 3.27
C VAL A 263 -17.13 -9.14 3.05
N LEU A 264 -17.72 -9.72 4.10
CA LEU A 264 -18.36 -11.03 4.08
C LEU A 264 -19.83 -11.03 3.62
N ASN A 265 -20.55 -9.89 3.68
CA ASN A 265 -21.99 -9.86 3.45
C ASN A 265 -22.49 -8.95 2.31
N TYR A 266 -21.62 -8.14 1.69
CA TYR A 266 -21.99 -7.30 0.54
C TYR A 266 -22.37 -8.09 -0.74
N PRO A 267 -23.09 -7.51 -1.71
CA PRO A 267 -24.24 -6.66 -1.44
C PRO A 267 -25.35 -7.46 -0.73
N ASP A 268 -25.56 -8.72 -1.10
CA ASP A 268 -26.64 -9.60 -0.59
C ASP A 268 -26.13 -11.01 -0.26
N CYS A 269 -24.95 -11.10 0.34
CA CYS A 269 -24.36 -12.36 0.79
C CYS A 269 -24.67 -12.62 2.26
N TYR A 270 -24.88 -13.88 2.63
CA TYR A 270 -25.25 -14.22 4.02
C TYR A 270 -24.14 -13.94 5.04
N GLY A 271 -22.87 -14.06 4.63
CA GLY A 271 -21.72 -13.92 5.52
C GLY A 271 -21.70 -15.01 6.59
N MET A 272 -21.52 -14.63 7.85
CA MET A 272 -21.48 -15.56 8.98
C MET A 272 -22.82 -15.57 9.73
N LYS A 273 -23.27 -16.75 10.15
CA LYS A 273 -24.43 -16.91 11.02
C LYS A 273 -24.07 -16.59 12.47
N GLN A 274 -22.91 -17.05 12.92
CA GLN A 274 -22.45 -16.84 14.29
C GLN A 274 -21.74 -15.49 14.46
N LYS A 275 -21.76 -15.01 15.70
CA LYS A 275 -21.07 -13.78 16.09
C LYS A 275 -19.56 -13.94 15.87
N GLN A 276 -19.00 -13.09 15.02
CA GLN A 276 -17.60 -13.15 14.58
C GLN A 276 -16.58 -12.68 15.63
N PHE A 277 -17.00 -11.77 16.51
CA PHE A 277 -16.12 -11.11 17.49
C PHE A 277 -16.83 -10.97 18.84
N HIS A 278 -16.07 -10.95 19.92
CA HIS A 278 -16.62 -10.59 21.24
C HIS A 278 -17.07 -9.13 21.26
N HIS A 279 -16.23 -8.25 20.71
CA HIS A 279 -16.44 -6.80 20.59
C HIS A 279 -16.55 -6.43 19.12
N ILE A 280 -17.67 -5.85 18.71
CA ILE A 280 -17.94 -5.54 17.31
C ILE A 280 -18.44 -4.10 17.18
N TYR A 281 -17.80 -3.31 16.32
CA TYR A 281 -18.14 -1.90 16.08
C TYR A 281 -19.45 -1.73 15.28
N ARG A 282 -19.85 -2.76 14.53
CA ARG A 282 -20.97 -2.71 13.58
C ARG A 282 -22.27 -2.09 14.12
N PRO A 283 -22.76 -2.40 15.35
CA PRO A 283 -23.95 -1.76 15.89
C PRO A 283 -23.82 -0.23 16.07
N PHE A 284 -22.62 0.25 16.41
CA PHE A 284 -22.34 1.69 16.53
C PHE A 284 -22.45 2.36 15.16
N TYR A 285 -21.77 1.82 14.15
CA TYR A 285 -21.86 2.31 12.77
C TYR A 285 -23.31 2.35 12.27
N LEU A 286 -24.07 1.26 12.43
CA LEU A 286 -25.46 1.16 11.99
C LEU A 286 -26.41 2.12 12.72
N ARG A 287 -26.08 2.52 13.97
CA ARG A 287 -26.88 3.50 14.71
C ARG A 287 -26.61 4.91 14.18
N LEU A 288 -25.36 5.25 13.85
CA LEU A 288 -25.00 6.52 13.22
C LEU A 288 -25.59 6.64 11.81
N SER A 289 -25.56 5.57 11.02
CA SER A 289 -26.08 5.60 9.64
C SER A 289 -27.59 5.79 9.54
N LYS A 290 -28.33 5.72 10.65
CA LYS A 290 -29.80 5.87 10.72
C LYS A 290 -30.25 7.23 11.26
N ASP A 291 -29.31 8.10 11.59
CA ASP A 291 -29.57 9.33 12.34
C ASP A 291 -28.52 10.38 12.03
N ASP A 292 -28.91 11.33 11.20
CA ASP A 292 -28.02 12.37 10.69
C ASP A 292 -27.49 13.29 11.78
N GLU A 293 -28.26 13.51 12.86
CA GLU A 293 -27.82 14.31 14.00
C GLU A 293 -26.69 13.60 14.74
N LEU A 294 -26.89 12.33 15.11
CA LEU A 294 -25.83 11.54 15.75
C LEU A 294 -24.61 11.39 14.85
N LYS A 295 -24.81 11.13 13.54
CA LYS A 295 -23.73 11.04 12.58
C LYS A 295 -22.93 12.34 12.54
N SER A 296 -23.62 13.49 12.45
CA SER A 296 -22.97 14.81 12.46
C SER A 296 -22.19 15.05 13.76
N ILE A 297 -22.74 14.67 14.91
CA ILE A 297 -22.05 14.81 16.21
C ILE A 297 -20.77 13.95 16.26
N HIS A 298 -20.81 12.72 15.74
CA HIS A 298 -19.69 11.78 15.84
C HIS A 298 -18.66 11.90 14.71
N GLU A 299 -19.02 12.46 13.57
CA GLU A 299 -18.21 12.48 12.33
C GLU A 299 -18.10 13.87 11.67
N LYS A 300 -18.58 14.96 12.29
CA LYS A 300 -18.43 16.32 11.72
C LYS A 300 -18.15 17.38 12.77
N SER A 301 -18.94 17.45 13.84
CA SER A 301 -18.96 18.58 14.79
C SER A 301 -17.64 18.81 15.54
N VAL A 302 -16.82 17.77 15.65
CA VAL A 302 -15.52 17.77 16.35
C VAL A 302 -14.36 17.44 15.40
N CYS A 303 -14.54 17.65 14.09
CA CYS A 303 -13.53 17.38 13.05
C CYS A 303 -13.02 15.93 13.08
N ARG A 304 -13.92 14.98 13.37
CA ARG A 304 -13.66 13.54 13.37
C ARG A 304 -14.28 12.92 12.14
N GLU A 305 -13.87 11.71 11.80
CA GLU A 305 -14.44 10.90 10.73
C GLU A 305 -14.71 9.46 11.24
N SER A 306 -15.29 8.63 10.37
CA SER A 306 -15.64 7.23 10.65
C SER A 306 -14.48 6.44 11.29
N ARG A 307 -13.26 6.63 10.75
CA ARG A 307 -12.01 6.03 11.26
C ARG A 307 -11.76 6.32 12.73
N ASN A 308 -12.01 7.56 13.21
CA ASN A 308 -11.69 7.98 14.57
C ASN A 308 -12.51 7.19 15.58
N ASN A 309 -13.76 6.89 15.23
CA ASN A 309 -14.66 6.11 16.07
C ASN A 309 -14.22 4.65 16.18
N VAL A 310 -13.71 4.05 15.09
CA VAL A 310 -13.13 2.70 15.11
C VAL A 310 -11.87 2.64 15.96
N ILE A 311 -10.91 3.55 15.73
CA ILE A 311 -9.61 3.52 16.44
C ILE A 311 -9.75 3.88 17.93
N ASP A 312 -10.73 4.70 18.31
CA ASP A 312 -11.06 4.97 19.72
C ASP A 312 -11.62 3.72 20.40
N TYR A 313 -12.51 2.98 19.73
CA TYR A 313 -13.03 1.74 20.29
C TYR A 313 -11.94 0.66 20.36
N LEU A 314 -11.07 0.58 19.37
CA LEU A 314 -9.88 -0.27 19.40
C LEU A 314 -8.96 0.09 20.57
N SER A 315 -8.69 1.38 20.80
CA SER A 315 -7.88 1.85 21.94
C SER A 315 -8.48 1.41 23.28
N LYS A 316 -9.80 1.51 23.45
CA LYS A 316 -10.51 1.00 24.63
C LYS A 316 -10.35 -0.52 24.76
N PHE A 317 -10.43 -1.26 23.65
CA PHE A 317 -10.23 -2.71 23.65
C PHE A 317 -8.79 -3.10 24.02
N LEU A 318 -7.77 -2.42 23.48
CA LEU A 318 -6.37 -2.59 23.87
C LEU A 318 -6.18 -2.32 25.37
N GLY A 319 -6.83 -1.27 25.88
CA GLY A 319 -6.85 -0.88 27.28
C GLY A 319 -7.62 -1.82 28.22
N SER A 320 -8.46 -2.70 27.69
CA SER A 320 -9.30 -3.63 28.45
C SER A 320 -8.55 -4.93 28.83
N TYR A 321 -9.16 -5.75 29.68
CA TYR A 321 -8.59 -7.03 30.14
C TYR A 321 -7.17 -6.91 30.75
N LYS A 322 -6.83 -5.72 31.30
CA LYS A 322 -5.58 -5.52 32.05
C LYS A 322 -5.65 -6.26 33.38
N VAL A 323 -4.54 -6.87 33.77
CA VAL A 323 -4.38 -7.56 35.06
C VAL A 323 -4.53 -6.54 36.19
N LYS A 324 -5.43 -6.79 37.14
CA LYS A 324 -5.30 -6.20 38.47
C LYS A 324 -4.25 -7.03 39.20
N PHE A 325 -3.00 -6.56 39.25
CA PHE A 325 -2.00 -7.17 40.13
C PHE A 325 -2.52 -7.03 41.56
N LYS A 326 -2.92 -8.15 42.17
CA LYS A 326 -2.96 -8.24 43.62
C LYS A 326 -1.54 -8.65 44.05
N PRO A 327 -0.79 -7.80 44.74
CA PRO A 327 0.51 -8.19 45.27
C PRO A 327 0.27 -9.28 46.30
N VAL A 328 0.54 -10.54 45.94
CA VAL A 328 0.69 -11.61 46.92
C VAL A 328 2.16 -11.60 47.35
N VAL A 329 2.35 -11.37 48.64
CA VAL A 329 3.66 -11.22 49.28
C VAL A 329 4.52 -12.47 49.02
N TRP A 330 5.76 -12.19 48.65
CA TRP A 330 6.93 -13.04 48.47
C TRP A 330 6.93 -14.40 49.19
N LEU A 331 7.06 -15.46 48.40
CA LEU A 331 7.96 -16.57 48.71
C LEU A 331 8.70 -16.94 47.42
N SER A 332 10.02 -16.81 47.51
CA SER A 332 11.09 -17.21 46.60
C SER A 332 10.67 -18.09 45.40
N THR A 333 11.15 -17.70 44.22
CA THR A 333 11.01 -18.35 42.91
C THR A 333 9.59 -18.41 42.35
N THR A 334 9.21 -17.39 41.58
CA THR A 334 8.00 -17.45 40.77
C THR A 334 8.32 -16.96 39.37
N LEU A 335 8.36 -17.89 38.41
CA LEU A 335 7.96 -17.60 37.04
C LEU A 335 6.75 -16.67 37.13
N ALA A 336 6.82 -15.47 36.53
CA ALA A 336 5.64 -14.65 36.34
C ALA A 336 4.74 -15.32 35.30
N VAL A 337 4.09 -16.43 35.68
CA VAL A 337 2.99 -17.02 34.93
C VAL A 337 1.85 -16.02 35.09
N CYS A 338 1.49 -15.33 34.01
CA CYS A 338 0.35 -14.44 34.03
C CYS A 338 -0.95 -15.24 34.14
N TYR A 339 -1.37 -15.55 35.37
CA TYR A 339 -2.71 -16.06 35.65
C TYR A 339 -3.72 -14.91 35.47
N GLY A 340 -4.09 -14.61 34.21
CA GLY A 340 -5.13 -13.62 33.88
C GLY A 340 -4.89 -12.74 32.64
N CYS A 341 -3.75 -12.86 31.95
CA CYS A 341 -3.52 -12.14 30.70
C CYS A 341 -4.30 -12.82 29.58
N LEU A 342 -5.42 -12.21 29.15
CA LEU A 342 -6.13 -12.70 27.98
C LEU A 342 -5.46 -12.15 26.73
N SER A 343 -4.97 -13.06 25.88
CA SER A 343 -4.47 -12.71 24.55
C SER A 343 -5.57 -12.05 23.72
N LYS A 344 -5.20 -11.08 22.89
CA LYS A 344 -6.14 -10.25 22.11
C LYS A 344 -5.88 -10.41 20.62
N PHE A 345 -6.96 -10.46 19.86
CA PHE A 345 -6.94 -10.38 18.41
C PHE A 345 -7.86 -9.25 17.97
N SER A 346 -7.39 -8.39 17.07
CA SER A 346 -8.18 -7.29 16.51
C SER A 346 -8.08 -7.27 15.00
N LEU A 347 -9.22 -7.13 14.33
CA LEU A 347 -9.31 -6.81 12.92
C LEU A 347 -10.05 -5.48 12.76
N SER A 348 -9.39 -4.49 12.17
CA SER A 348 -10.00 -3.22 11.79
C SER A 348 -9.90 -3.06 10.28
N TRP A 349 -11.03 -2.84 9.62
CA TRP A 349 -11.16 -2.68 8.18
C TRP A 349 -11.72 -1.27 7.91
N LEU A 350 -10.82 -0.34 7.61
CA LEU A 350 -11.14 1.08 7.40
C LEU A 350 -11.36 1.31 5.91
N VAL A 351 -12.62 1.39 5.49
CA VAL A 351 -13.04 1.55 4.10
C VAL A 351 -13.16 3.03 3.76
N ASP A 352 -13.89 3.79 4.58
CA ASP A 352 -14.16 5.22 4.33
C ASP A 352 -12.87 6.03 4.19
N LEU A 353 -11.78 5.55 4.79
CA LEU A 353 -10.44 6.14 4.73
C LEU A 353 -9.86 6.26 3.31
N ALA A 354 -10.19 5.34 2.40
CA ALA A 354 -9.56 5.30 1.07
C ALA A 354 -10.45 4.69 -0.03
N HIS A 355 -11.77 4.64 0.16
CA HIS A 355 -12.67 3.94 -0.77
C HIS A 355 -12.73 4.60 -2.15
N ASP A 356 -12.96 5.92 -2.20
CA ASP A 356 -13.23 6.64 -3.46
C ASP A 356 -11.99 7.30 -4.05
N ASN A 357 -11.04 7.69 -3.19
CA ASN A 357 -9.75 8.28 -3.51
C ASN A 357 -8.83 8.24 -2.28
N THR A 358 -7.58 8.63 -2.45
CA THR A 358 -6.50 8.57 -1.47
C THR A 358 -6.33 9.85 -0.65
N HIS A 359 -7.12 10.91 -0.90
CA HIS A 359 -7.02 12.19 -0.20
C HIS A 359 -7.16 12.04 1.32
N ASP A 360 -8.07 11.19 1.76
CA ASP A 360 -8.38 11.04 3.19
C ASP A 360 -7.26 10.31 3.96
N LEU A 361 -6.32 9.65 3.27
CA LEU A 361 -5.08 9.15 3.89
C LEU A 361 -4.24 10.29 4.47
N TYR A 362 -4.16 11.43 3.81
CA TYR A 362 -3.40 12.58 4.31
C TYR A 362 -4.05 13.19 5.55
N ARG A 363 -5.39 13.23 5.60
CA ARG A 363 -6.15 13.68 6.76
C ARG A 363 -5.99 12.74 7.96
N ALA A 364 -5.91 11.44 7.68
CA ALA A 364 -5.80 10.41 8.72
C ALA A 364 -4.41 10.25 9.33
N ASP A 365 -3.37 10.88 8.76
CA ASP A 365 -2.00 10.70 9.23
C ASP A 365 -1.84 11.01 10.72
N TYR A 366 -2.36 12.14 11.17
CA TYR A 366 -2.24 12.49 12.57
C TYR A 366 -3.06 11.57 13.48
N ASP A 367 -4.25 11.16 13.05
CA ASP A 367 -5.13 10.27 13.82
C ASP A 367 -4.52 8.87 14.02
N LEU A 368 -3.95 8.31 12.96
CA LEU A 368 -3.29 7.00 13.00
C LEU A 368 -1.97 7.09 13.78
N TYR A 369 -1.17 8.14 13.56
CA TYR A 369 0.03 8.42 14.35
C TYR A 369 -0.29 8.49 15.85
N GLU A 370 -1.29 9.29 16.23
CA GLU A 370 -1.72 9.44 17.61
C GLU A 370 -2.20 8.11 18.20
N PHE A 371 -2.99 7.33 17.45
CA PHE A 371 -3.41 5.99 17.88
C PHE A 371 -2.20 5.11 18.22
N PHE A 372 -1.22 4.99 17.33
CA PHE A 372 -0.04 4.15 17.56
C PHE A 372 0.81 4.67 18.71
N VAL A 373 1.03 5.99 18.81
CA VAL A 373 1.80 6.60 19.91
C VAL A 373 1.13 6.37 21.26
N ASN A 374 -0.17 6.60 21.36
CA ASN A 374 -0.92 6.49 22.62
C ASN A 374 -1.08 5.03 23.07
N ASN A 375 -1.11 4.07 22.12
CA ASN A 375 -1.25 2.65 22.42
C ASN A 375 0.07 1.86 22.35
N ARG A 376 1.22 2.50 22.13
CA ARG A 376 2.52 1.85 21.94
C ARG A 376 2.84 0.80 23.01
N ASP A 377 2.56 1.10 24.28
CA ASP A 377 2.88 0.19 25.38
C ASP A 377 1.97 -1.05 25.39
N ALA A 378 0.70 -0.88 25.03
CA ALA A 378 -0.24 -1.99 24.88
C ALA A 378 0.06 -2.85 23.65
N LEU A 379 0.75 -2.29 22.66
CA LEU A 379 1.12 -2.91 21.39
C LEU A 379 2.51 -3.56 21.40
N ASN A 380 3.35 -3.31 22.41
CA ASN A 380 4.73 -3.80 22.48
C ASN A 380 4.88 -5.33 22.38
N ASN A 381 3.85 -6.10 22.76
CA ASN A 381 3.86 -7.56 22.70
C ASN A 381 2.93 -8.11 21.60
N SER A 382 2.70 -7.34 20.54
CA SER A 382 1.76 -7.67 19.47
C SER A 382 2.46 -7.86 18.12
N PHE A 383 1.96 -8.79 17.32
CA PHE A 383 2.14 -8.75 15.89
C PHE A 383 1.13 -7.76 15.30
N ILE A 384 1.58 -6.83 14.46
CA ILE A 384 0.74 -5.82 13.82
C ILE A 384 1.00 -5.88 12.33
N PHE A 385 -0.07 -6.01 11.56
CA PHE A 385 -0.04 -5.97 10.11
C PHE A 385 -0.89 -4.77 9.70
N PHE A 386 -0.26 -3.76 9.12
CA PHE A 386 -0.93 -2.57 8.59
C PHE A 386 -0.77 -2.57 7.09
N PHE A 387 -1.86 -2.83 6.36
CA PHE A 387 -1.81 -3.13 4.93
C PHE A 387 -3.11 -2.76 4.21
N GLY A 388 -3.01 -2.57 2.89
CA GLY A 388 -4.15 -2.49 1.99
C GLY A 388 -4.54 -3.86 1.42
N ASP A 389 -5.82 -4.06 1.15
CA ASP A 389 -6.33 -5.20 0.38
C ASP A 389 -6.02 -5.09 -1.12
N HIS A 390 -6.06 -3.87 -1.65
CA HIS A 390 -5.60 -3.47 -2.98
C HIS A 390 -5.15 -2.01 -2.97
N GLY A 391 -4.45 -1.57 -4.02
CA GLY A 391 -4.16 -0.14 -4.23
C GLY A 391 -5.34 0.62 -4.84
N PRO A 392 -5.15 1.89 -5.23
CA PRO A 392 -6.24 2.73 -5.73
C PRO A 392 -6.90 2.14 -6.98
N ARG A 393 -8.23 2.01 -6.94
CA ARG A 393 -9.08 1.59 -8.06
C ARG A 393 -9.99 2.69 -8.58
N PHE A 394 -10.16 3.73 -7.78
CA PHE A 394 -11.00 4.89 -8.00
C PHE A 394 -10.16 6.15 -7.75
N GLY A 395 -10.76 7.32 -7.98
CA GLY A 395 -10.03 8.59 -7.93
C GLY A 395 -9.23 8.87 -9.20
N SER A 396 -8.81 10.11 -9.40
CA SER A 396 -8.01 10.52 -10.56
C SER A 396 -6.65 9.80 -10.60
N GLU A 397 -6.10 9.48 -9.44
CA GLU A 397 -4.83 8.78 -9.25
C GLU A 397 -4.84 7.38 -9.88
N ALA A 398 -5.95 6.65 -9.82
CA ALA A 398 -6.05 5.28 -10.34
C ALA A 398 -5.93 5.21 -11.87
N TYR A 399 -6.19 6.32 -12.57
CA TYR A 399 -6.11 6.39 -14.03
C TYR A 399 -4.70 6.73 -14.55
N THR A 400 -3.79 7.16 -13.65
CA THR A 400 -2.37 7.36 -14.00
C THR A 400 -1.68 6.03 -14.23
N ASP A 401 -0.62 6.01 -15.03
CA ASP A 401 0.13 4.76 -15.26
C ASP A 401 0.79 4.23 -13.97
N PHE A 402 1.13 5.12 -13.05
CA PHE A 402 1.59 4.77 -11.71
C PHE A 402 0.47 4.15 -10.87
N GLY A 403 -0.70 4.79 -10.81
CA GLY A 403 -1.86 4.29 -10.06
C GLY A 403 -2.38 2.94 -10.57
N LYS A 404 -2.30 2.67 -11.88
CA LYS A 404 -2.59 1.34 -12.45
C LYS A 404 -1.66 0.26 -11.91
N GLN A 405 -0.37 0.57 -11.72
CA GLN A 405 0.61 -0.35 -11.14
C GLN A 405 0.40 -0.52 -9.63
N GLU A 406 0.29 0.59 -8.89
CA GLU A 406 0.05 0.60 -7.45
C GLU A 406 -1.28 -0.05 -7.08
N GLY A 407 -2.28 0.00 -7.98
CA GLY A 407 -3.54 -0.72 -7.85
C GLY A 407 -3.37 -2.23 -7.63
N ASN A 408 -2.24 -2.82 -8.03
CA ASN A 408 -1.87 -4.22 -7.81
C ASN A 408 -0.87 -4.42 -6.64
N ASN A 409 -0.25 -3.35 -6.14
CA ASN A 409 0.79 -3.34 -5.10
C ASN A 409 0.35 -2.54 -3.85
N PRO A 410 -0.67 -2.99 -3.08
CA PRO A 410 -0.99 -2.34 -1.82
C PRO A 410 0.20 -2.29 -0.86
N PHE A 411 0.22 -1.28 0.01
CA PHE A 411 1.24 -1.20 1.05
C PHE A 411 1.10 -2.33 2.09
N LEU A 412 2.21 -2.72 2.72
CA LEU A 412 2.26 -3.66 3.84
C LEU A 412 3.41 -3.30 4.79
N TYR A 413 3.06 -3.01 6.05
CA TYR A 413 3.99 -2.86 7.17
C TYR A 413 3.73 -3.95 8.20
N VAL A 414 4.80 -4.64 8.61
CA VAL A 414 4.74 -5.70 9.62
C VAL A 414 5.57 -5.29 10.83
N ILE A 415 4.95 -5.29 12.00
CA ILE A 415 5.61 -5.09 13.29
C ILE A 415 5.48 -6.37 14.08
N ILE A 416 6.57 -6.78 14.74
CA ILE A 416 6.59 -7.95 15.61
C ILE A 416 6.77 -7.53 17.08
N PRO A 417 6.39 -8.40 18.03
CA PRO A 417 6.60 -8.17 19.45
C PRO A 417 8.04 -7.75 19.77
N LYS A 418 8.21 -6.80 20.69
CA LYS A 418 9.50 -6.19 21.02
C LYS A 418 10.54 -7.21 21.45
N ASN A 419 10.15 -8.26 22.16
CA ASN A 419 11.02 -9.36 22.58
C ASN A 419 11.43 -10.31 21.44
N LEU A 420 10.75 -10.24 20.28
CA LEU A 420 11.07 -11.00 19.09
C LEU A 420 11.91 -10.20 18.09
N ARG A 421 12.13 -8.90 18.33
CA ARG A 421 13.03 -8.08 17.53
C ARG A 421 14.48 -8.54 17.71
N HIS A 422 15.26 -8.33 16.67
CA HIS A 422 16.64 -8.82 16.50
C HIS A 422 16.86 -10.34 16.69
N THR A 423 15.79 -11.15 16.68
CA THR A 423 15.89 -12.61 16.70
C THR A 423 16.06 -13.19 15.29
N THR A 424 16.36 -14.49 15.21
CA THR A 424 16.42 -15.23 13.94
C THR A 424 15.14 -15.09 13.11
N MET A 425 13.97 -15.10 13.75
CA MET A 425 12.69 -14.89 13.06
C MET A 425 12.56 -13.46 12.51
N HIS A 426 13.01 -12.45 13.25
CA HIS A 426 13.02 -11.07 12.76
C HIS A 426 13.92 -10.91 11.53
N ASN A 427 15.11 -11.51 11.56
CA ASN A 427 16.02 -11.50 10.43
C ASN A 427 15.43 -12.27 9.23
N GLN A 428 14.73 -13.37 9.47
CA GLN A 428 14.02 -14.09 8.42
C GLN A 428 12.88 -13.26 7.81
N LEU A 429 12.10 -12.57 8.64
CA LEU A 429 11.04 -11.67 8.18
C LEU A 429 11.60 -10.54 7.29
N ARG A 430 12.75 -9.95 7.65
CA ARG A 430 13.47 -8.96 6.82
C ARG A 430 13.97 -9.53 5.50
N ARG A 431 14.40 -10.79 5.46
CA ARG A 431 14.77 -11.44 4.19
C ARG A 431 13.53 -11.62 3.29
N ASN A 432 12.42 -12.03 3.90
CA ASN A 432 11.17 -12.22 3.18
C ASN A 432 10.52 -10.92 2.71
N SER A 433 10.88 -9.75 3.27
CA SER A 433 10.34 -8.45 2.82
C SER A 433 10.86 -7.99 1.47
N GLU A 434 11.98 -8.54 1.02
CA GLU A 434 12.56 -8.27 -0.29
C GLU A 434 11.95 -9.12 -1.42
N GLU A 435 11.14 -10.12 -1.05
CA GLU A 435 10.52 -11.08 -1.95
C GLU A 435 9.07 -10.70 -2.30
N LEU A 436 8.57 -11.27 -3.40
CA LEU A 436 7.17 -11.11 -3.80
C LEU A 436 6.24 -11.86 -2.82
N VAL A 437 5.41 -11.13 -2.09
CA VAL A 437 4.47 -11.69 -1.12
C VAL A 437 3.01 -11.41 -1.52
N THR A 438 2.09 -12.21 -1.02
CA THR A 438 0.66 -12.16 -1.36
C THR A 438 -0.23 -12.31 -0.14
N HIS A 439 -1.52 -12.03 -0.30
CA HIS A 439 -2.55 -12.31 0.71
C HIS A 439 -2.55 -13.78 1.18
N HIS A 440 -2.13 -14.74 0.35
CA HIS A 440 -1.99 -16.14 0.77
C HIS A 440 -0.93 -16.31 1.86
N ASP A 441 0.17 -15.55 1.77
CA ASP A 441 1.27 -15.59 2.73
C ASP A 441 0.85 -14.96 4.07
N LEU A 442 0.03 -13.90 4.05
CA LEU A 442 -0.57 -13.33 5.26
C LEU A 442 -1.47 -14.35 5.97
N HIS A 443 -2.34 -15.05 5.23
CA HIS A 443 -3.19 -16.09 5.81
C HIS A 443 -2.36 -17.19 6.49
N SER A 444 -1.33 -17.69 5.79
CA SER A 444 -0.41 -18.69 6.34
C SER A 444 0.34 -18.16 7.56
N THR A 445 0.74 -16.89 7.55
CA THR A 445 1.42 -16.24 8.69
C THR A 445 0.52 -16.16 9.93
N PHE A 446 -0.75 -15.76 9.77
CA PHE A 446 -1.68 -15.69 10.90
C PHE A 446 -1.94 -17.06 11.51
N LYS A 447 -2.04 -18.11 10.68
CA LYS A 447 -2.13 -19.48 11.17
C LYS A 447 -0.84 -19.95 11.86
N ASP A 448 0.32 -19.62 11.32
CA ASP A 448 1.62 -19.96 11.90
C ASP A 448 1.79 -19.35 13.29
N ILE A 449 1.46 -18.06 13.44
CA ILE A 449 1.47 -17.33 14.73
C ILE A 449 0.56 -18.01 15.75
N LEU A 450 -0.64 -18.43 15.34
CA LEU A 450 -1.61 -19.00 16.25
C LEU A 450 -1.27 -20.44 16.68
N TYR A 451 -0.94 -21.30 15.71
CA TYR A 451 -0.94 -22.75 15.93
C TYR A 451 0.45 -23.39 16.03
N TYR A 452 1.49 -22.81 15.44
CA TYR A 452 2.75 -23.53 15.21
C TYR A 452 3.97 -22.84 15.83
N GLN A 453 4.10 -21.52 15.67
CA GLN A 453 5.22 -20.77 16.24
C GLN A 453 5.30 -20.83 17.78
N PRO A 454 4.20 -20.82 18.55
CA PRO A 454 4.26 -20.85 20.01
C PRO A 454 5.02 -22.06 20.56
N VAL A 455 4.95 -23.23 19.90
CA VAL A 455 5.63 -24.47 20.31
C VAL A 455 7.16 -24.30 20.33
N SER A 456 7.69 -23.47 19.44
CA SER A 456 9.12 -23.18 19.32
C SER A 456 9.53 -21.88 20.00
N SER A 457 8.64 -21.25 20.77
CA SER A 457 8.82 -19.88 21.26
C SER A 457 9.24 -18.91 20.14
N PHE A 458 8.63 -19.08 18.96
CA PHE A 458 8.87 -18.26 17.77
C PHE A 458 10.32 -18.27 17.24
N SER A 459 11.04 -19.39 17.43
CA SER A 459 12.43 -19.56 16.92
C SER A 459 12.49 -20.36 15.61
N ASN A 460 11.44 -21.10 15.27
CA ASN A 460 11.46 -22.00 14.11
C ASN A 460 11.19 -21.24 12.80
N VAL A 461 12.26 -21.08 12.01
CA VAL A 461 12.23 -20.46 10.68
C VAL A 461 12.30 -21.48 9.53
N THR A 462 12.17 -22.79 9.78
CA THR A 462 12.18 -23.79 8.71
C THR A 462 10.95 -23.66 7.82
N PHE A 463 11.14 -23.85 6.51
CA PHE A 463 10.04 -23.92 5.55
C PHE A 463 9.00 -24.94 6.00
N MET A 464 7.73 -24.60 5.81
CA MET A 464 6.60 -25.45 6.17
C MET A 464 5.42 -25.13 5.26
N LYS A 465 4.78 -26.18 4.73
CA LYS A 465 3.57 -26.07 3.92
C LYS A 465 2.35 -26.38 4.78
N PHE A 466 1.32 -25.52 4.71
CA PHE A 466 0.10 -25.68 5.48
C PHE A 466 -1.00 -26.32 4.63
N ASP A 467 -1.51 -27.49 5.02
CA ASP A 467 -2.54 -28.21 4.25
C ASP A 467 -3.81 -27.40 4.01
N SER A 468 -4.19 -26.56 4.98
CA SER A 468 -5.39 -25.71 4.89
C SER A 468 -5.27 -24.56 3.89
N ASN A 469 -4.05 -24.17 3.53
CA ASN A 469 -3.76 -23.10 2.58
C ASN A 469 -2.48 -23.47 1.81
N PRO A 470 -2.56 -24.43 0.86
CA PRO A 470 -1.38 -24.97 0.20
C PRO A 470 -0.67 -23.97 -0.71
N ARG A 471 -1.22 -22.76 -0.87
CA ARG A 471 -0.77 -21.73 -1.81
C ARG A 471 0.00 -20.57 -1.17
N GLY A 472 0.09 -20.51 0.16
CA GLY A 472 0.79 -19.43 0.88
C GLY A 472 1.85 -19.95 1.85
N SER A 473 2.90 -19.17 2.05
CA SER A 473 3.98 -19.46 3.01
C SER A 473 3.99 -18.41 4.13
N SER A 474 4.28 -18.84 5.37
CA SER A 474 4.40 -17.89 6.49
C SER A 474 5.58 -16.95 6.27
N LEU A 475 5.36 -15.65 6.47
CA LEU A 475 6.40 -14.62 6.39
C LEU A 475 7.45 -14.76 7.50
N LEU A 476 7.18 -15.59 8.53
CA LEU A 476 8.09 -15.86 9.65
C LEU A 476 9.06 -17.01 9.39
N ARG A 477 8.91 -17.72 8.25
CA ARG A 477 9.69 -18.90 7.88
C ARG A 477 10.41 -18.68 6.57
N ARG A 478 11.47 -19.45 6.32
CA ARG A 478 12.07 -19.53 4.99
C ARG A 478 11.02 -19.97 3.97
N PHE A 479 11.05 -19.35 2.79
CA PHE A 479 10.32 -19.85 1.63
C PHE A 479 10.96 -21.13 1.09
N GLU A 480 10.27 -21.79 0.15
CA GLU A 480 10.70 -23.07 -0.41
C GLU A 480 12.05 -22.92 -1.14
N ASP A 481 13.04 -23.71 -0.72
CA ASP A 481 14.39 -23.65 -1.28
C ASP A 481 14.35 -24.02 -2.79
N GLY A 482 15.07 -23.25 -3.61
CA GLY A 482 15.14 -23.45 -5.05
C GLY A 482 13.93 -22.94 -5.86
N ILE A 483 12.87 -22.44 -5.21
CA ILE A 483 11.71 -21.87 -5.88
C ILE A 483 11.74 -20.33 -5.81
N ARG A 484 12.05 -19.69 -6.94
CA ARG A 484 11.98 -18.23 -7.06
C ARG A 484 10.54 -17.76 -7.01
N ARG A 485 10.25 -16.70 -6.25
CA ARG A 485 8.91 -16.12 -6.15
C ARG A 485 8.65 -15.15 -7.29
N THR A 486 7.72 -15.51 -8.18
CA THR A 486 7.30 -14.71 -9.33
C THR A 486 5.78 -14.84 -9.51
N CYS A 487 5.18 -14.03 -10.38
CA CYS A 487 3.76 -14.21 -10.73
C CYS A 487 3.46 -15.59 -11.33
N LYS A 488 4.48 -16.28 -11.90
CA LYS A 488 4.34 -17.63 -12.44
C LYS A 488 4.33 -18.70 -11.35
N THR A 489 5.17 -18.56 -10.32
CA THR A 489 5.32 -19.56 -9.25
C THR A 489 4.29 -19.37 -8.13
N LEU A 490 3.78 -18.15 -7.95
CA LEU A 490 2.73 -17.82 -7.00
C LEU A 490 1.32 -17.89 -7.63
N PRO A 491 0.25 -18.04 -6.83
CA PRO A 491 -1.14 -18.06 -7.31
C PRO A 491 -1.65 -16.65 -7.69
N ILE A 492 -0.93 -15.97 -8.60
CA ILE A 492 -1.25 -14.62 -9.05
C ILE A 492 -1.78 -14.70 -10.48
N SER A 493 -2.97 -14.15 -10.71
CA SER A 493 -3.48 -13.98 -12.06
C SER A 493 -2.62 -12.97 -12.81
N PHE A 494 -2.34 -13.20 -14.09
CA PHE A 494 -1.43 -12.32 -14.84
C PHE A 494 -1.85 -10.83 -14.80
N ASN A 495 -3.16 -10.57 -14.85
CA ASN A 495 -3.72 -9.21 -14.74
C ASN A 495 -3.44 -8.49 -13.41
N TYR A 496 -3.11 -9.22 -12.35
CA TYR A 496 -2.76 -8.67 -11.05
C TYR A 496 -1.25 -8.64 -10.81
N CYS A 497 -0.45 -9.15 -11.74
CA CYS A 497 0.99 -9.24 -11.57
C CYS A 497 1.63 -7.85 -11.44
N ILE A 498 2.46 -7.64 -10.40
CA ILE A 498 3.20 -6.39 -10.20
C ILE A 498 4.57 -6.37 -10.89
N CYS A 499 5.02 -7.49 -11.46
CA CYS A 499 6.33 -7.56 -12.11
C CYS A 499 6.35 -6.67 -13.36
N GLN A 500 7.38 -5.83 -13.46
CA GLN A 500 7.57 -4.83 -14.51
C GLN A 500 8.39 -5.42 -15.66
N TYR A 501 7.74 -6.20 -16.51
CA TYR A 501 8.42 -6.79 -17.67
C TYR A 501 8.83 -5.73 -18.68
N ARG A 502 10.07 -5.80 -19.17
CA ARG A 502 10.53 -4.95 -20.28
C ARG A 502 9.65 -5.18 -21.50
N ALA A 503 9.20 -4.10 -22.13
CA ALA A 503 8.35 -4.17 -23.30
C ALA A 503 8.76 -3.15 -24.38
N GLU A 504 8.53 -3.51 -25.63
CA GLU A 504 8.76 -2.65 -26.79
C GLU A 504 7.43 -2.26 -27.43
N ILE A 505 7.27 -0.99 -27.81
CA ILE A 505 6.06 -0.53 -28.49
C ILE A 505 6.05 -1.08 -29.93
N VAL A 506 4.94 -1.70 -30.32
CA VAL A 506 4.70 -2.18 -31.68
C VAL A 506 3.85 -1.14 -32.41
N SER A 507 4.41 -0.45 -33.40
CA SER A 507 3.71 0.61 -34.16
C SER A 507 3.46 0.23 -35.62
N GLY A 508 2.32 0.69 -36.17
CA GLY A 508 2.10 0.85 -37.62
C GLY A 508 2.11 -0.42 -38.48
N SER A 509 1.60 -1.56 -37.99
CA SER A 509 1.67 -2.83 -38.73
C SER A 509 0.29 -3.49 -38.88
N ASN A 510 0.13 -4.33 -39.92
CA ASN A 510 -1.02 -5.26 -40.01
C ASN A 510 -1.21 -6.06 -38.71
N ARG A 511 -0.12 -6.30 -37.96
CA ARG A 511 -0.15 -7.05 -36.71
C ARG A 511 -0.94 -6.36 -35.60
N THR A 512 -0.87 -5.04 -35.48
CA THR A 512 -1.62 -4.32 -34.43
C THR A 512 -3.12 -4.44 -34.67
N GLU A 513 -3.54 -4.28 -35.94
CA GLU A 513 -4.93 -4.44 -36.35
C GLU A 513 -5.42 -5.89 -36.17
N GLU A 514 -4.63 -6.89 -36.57
CA GLU A 514 -4.94 -8.31 -36.33
C GLU A 514 -5.16 -8.61 -34.84
N LEU A 515 -4.29 -8.09 -33.96
CA LEU A 515 -4.42 -8.25 -32.51
C LEU A 515 -5.69 -7.56 -31.98
N GLY A 516 -5.98 -6.34 -32.45
CA GLY A 516 -7.19 -5.59 -32.10
C GLY A 516 -8.47 -6.34 -32.48
N GLN A 517 -8.55 -6.83 -33.72
CA GLN A 517 -9.72 -7.56 -34.21
C GLN A 517 -9.90 -8.88 -33.46
N PHE A 518 -8.80 -9.59 -33.18
CA PHE A 518 -8.83 -10.80 -32.37
C PHE A 518 -9.35 -10.54 -30.95
N ALA A 519 -8.90 -9.47 -30.30
CA ALA A 519 -9.35 -9.08 -28.97
C ALA A 519 -10.83 -8.70 -28.92
N ALA A 520 -11.29 -7.85 -29.83
CA ALA A 520 -12.70 -7.45 -29.91
C ALA A 520 -13.62 -8.66 -30.16
N LYS A 521 -13.22 -9.57 -31.06
CA LYS A 521 -13.95 -10.83 -31.30
C LYS A 521 -14.00 -11.70 -30.05
N ARG A 522 -12.88 -11.81 -29.32
CA ARG A 522 -12.82 -12.59 -28.08
C ARG A 522 -13.70 -12.00 -26.99
N LEU A 523 -13.76 -10.67 -26.85
CA LEU A 523 -14.69 -10.00 -25.94
C LEU A 523 -16.15 -10.33 -26.26
N SER A 524 -16.54 -10.29 -27.54
CA SER A 524 -17.88 -10.74 -27.99
C SER A 524 -18.14 -12.19 -27.58
N SER A 525 -17.19 -13.10 -27.83
CA SER A 525 -17.33 -14.52 -27.48
C SER A 525 -17.45 -14.77 -25.98
N VAL A 526 -16.85 -13.94 -25.12
CA VAL A 526 -17.05 -14.03 -23.66
C VAL A 526 -18.49 -13.73 -23.28
N LEU A 527 -19.10 -12.71 -23.88
CA LEU A 527 -20.52 -12.39 -23.64
C LEU A 527 -21.46 -13.48 -24.19
N GLU A 528 -21.12 -14.06 -25.33
CA GLU A 528 -21.85 -15.19 -25.93
C GLU A 528 -21.76 -16.46 -25.08
N SER A 529 -20.57 -16.80 -24.56
CA SER A 529 -20.37 -18.01 -23.74
C SER A 529 -21.13 -17.95 -22.42
N HIS A 530 -21.34 -16.75 -21.89
CA HIS A 530 -22.16 -16.50 -20.71
C HIS A 530 -23.65 -16.33 -21.04
N ARG A 531 -24.04 -16.44 -22.32
CA ARG A 531 -25.42 -16.30 -22.80
C ARG A 531 -26.06 -14.95 -22.48
N VAL A 532 -25.27 -13.88 -22.47
CA VAL A 532 -25.72 -12.51 -22.17
C VAL A 532 -25.64 -11.56 -23.37
N SER A 533 -25.17 -12.03 -24.53
CA SER A 533 -25.00 -11.22 -25.74
C SER A 533 -26.28 -10.55 -26.25
N THR A 534 -27.46 -11.10 -25.93
CA THR A 534 -28.75 -10.48 -26.27
C THR A 534 -29.03 -9.22 -25.46
N MET A 535 -28.51 -9.12 -24.24
CA MET A 535 -28.68 -7.99 -23.32
C MET A 535 -27.67 -6.87 -23.57
N CYS A 536 -26.53 -7.19 -24.18
CA CYS A 536 -25.43 -6.25 -24.42
C CYS A 536 -25.43 -5.72 -25.86
N GLU A 537 -24.95 -4.50 -26.04
CA GLU A 537 -24.63 -3.90 -27.33
C GLU A 537 -23.55 -4.69 -28.07
N LYS A 538 -23.57 -4.61 -29.41
CA LYS A 538 -22.64 -5.39 -30.25
C LYS A 538 -21.20 -4.86 -30.09
N ILE A 539 -20.25 -5.78 -29.90
CA ILE A 539 -18.83 -5.47 -29.82
C ILE A 539 -18.21 -5.42 -31.23
N SER A 540 -17.56 -4.32 -31.56
CA SER A 540 -16.68 -4.17 -32.72
C SER A 540 -15.50 -3.28 -32.37
N LEU A 541 -14.34 -3.54 -32.97
CA LEU A 541 -13.14 -2.71 -32.79
C LEU A 541 -13.38 -1.32 -33.40
N GLU A 542 -13.10 -0.26 -32.64
CA GLU A 542 -13.00 1.11 -33.15
C GLU A 542 -11.56 1.41 -33.58
N LYS A 543 -10.61 1.24 -32.66
CA LYS A 543 -9.19 1.45 -32.89
C LYS A 543 -8.32 0.74 -31.86
N VAL A 544 -7.08 0.48 -32.23
CA VAL A 544 -6.02 0.05 -31.31
C VAL A 544 -5.30 1.28 -30.77
N ILE A 545 -5.15 1.36 -29.46
CA ILE A 545 -4.53 2.51 -28.77
C ILE A 545 -3.04 2.23 -28.54
N LYS A 546 -2.72 1.03 -28.04
CA LYS A 546 -1.34 0.66 -27.68
C LYS A 546 -1.12 -0.84 -27.82
N VAL A 547 0.03 -1.23 -28.35
CA VAL A 547 0.51 -2.62 -28.34
C VAL A 547 1.94 -2.63 -27.82
N GLU A 548 2.17 -3.36 -26.74
CA GLU A 548 3.50 -3.56 -26.17
C GLU A 548 3.86 -5.04 -26.29
N LYS A 549 5.06 -5.35 -26.76
CA LYS A 549 5.58 -6.72 -26.82
C LYS A 549 6.58 -6.93 -25.69
N TYR A 550 6.35 -7.90 -24.81
CA TYR A 550 7.31 -8.24 -23.75
C TYR A 550 8.57 -8.87 -24.34
N VAL A 551 9.72 -8.47 -23.80
CA VAL A 551 11.05 -8.93 -24.20
C VAL A 551 11.86 -9.40 -23.00
N LEU A 552 12.71 -10.41 -23.20
CA LEU A 552 13.63 -10.90 -22.17
C LEU A 552 14.82 -9.94 -22.02
N SER A 553 15.24 -9.68 -20.78
CA SER A 553 16.32 -8.73 -20.46
C SER A 553 17.71 -9.20 -20.92
N ASN A 554 17.90 -10.51 -21.14
CA ASN A 554 19.18 -11.08 -21.57
C ASN A 554 19.14 -11.44 -23.06
N GLU A 555 19.81 -10.63 -23.89
CA GLU A 555 19.84 -10.73 -25.36
C GLU A 555 20.52 -12.00 -25.94
N ASN A 556 21.02 -12.92 -25.10
CA ASN A 556 21.82 -14.07 -25.56
C ASN A 556 21.09 -15.42 -25.63
N THR A 557 19.80 -15.49 -25.32
CA THR A 557 19.04 -16.71 -25.63
C THR A 557 18.40 -16.55 -26.99
N THR A 558 18.70 -17.49 -27.90
CA THR A 558 17.86 -17.80 -29.07
C THR A 558 16.45 -18.13 -28.59
N PHE A 559 15.68 -17.10 -28.25
CA PHE A 559 14.27 -17.21 -27.99
C PHE A 559 13.68 -17.72 -29.29
N SER A 560 13.01 -18.87 -29.22
CA SER A 560 12.36 -19.42 -30.39
C SER A 560 11.46 -18.32 -30.93
N ALA A 561 11.67 -17.93 -32.19
CA ALA A 561 10.85 -16.98 -32.95
C ALA A 561 9.35 -17.39 -33.04
N THR A 562 8.93 -18.36 -32.23
CA THR A 562 7.62 -18.98 -32.17
C THR A 562 6.75 -18.46 -31.05
N VAL A 563 7.25 -17.80 -29.99
CA VAL A 563 6.39 -17.25 -28.92
C VAL A 563 6.52 -15.73 -28.88
N ASN A 564 5.41 -15.00 -28.75
CA ASN A 564 5.44 -13.55 -28.53
C ASN A 564 4.31 -13.19 -27.56
N ASP A 565 4.62 -12.40 -26.54
CA ASP A 565 3.65 -11.92 -25.57
C ASP A 565 3.40 -10.44 -25.80
N TYR A 566 2.13 -10.07 -25.88
CA TYR A 566 1.69 -8.69 -26.10
C TYR A 566 0.78 -8.23 -24.97
N ASN A 567 0.83 -6.94 -24.66
CA ASN A 567 -0.18 -6.22 -23.90
C ASN A 567 -0.88 -5.25 -24.87
N LEU A 568 -2.18 -5.45 -25.08
CA LEU A 568 -2.98 -4.69 -26.03
C LEU A 568 -3.97 -3.79 -25.28
N VAL A 569 -4.04 -2.53 -25.68
CA VAL A 569 -5.09 -1.57 -25.30
C VAL A 569 -5.87 -1.19 -26.56
N PHE A 570 -7.19 -1.37 -26.53
CA PHE A 570 -8.07 -1.09 -27.67
C PHE A 570 -9.40 -0.45 -27.24
N GLU A 571 -10.06 0.20 -28.19
CA GLU A 571 -11.36 0.84 -28.00
C GLU A 571 -12.45 0.10 -28.80
N VAL A 572 -13.63 -0.07 -28.20
CA VAL A 572 -14.82 -0.66 -28.82
C VAL A 572 -15.71 0.45 -29.38
N ALA A 573 -16.24 0.25 -30.58
CA ALA A 573 -17.05 1.24 -31.29
C ALA A 573 -18.41 1.49 -30.62
N PRO A 574 -19.03 2.67 -30.83
CA PRO A 574 -20.42 2.91 -30.46
C PRO A 574 -21.39 1.92 -31.12
N PRO A 575 -22.51 1.55 -30.47
CA PRO A 575 -22.99 2.05 -29.17
C PRO A 575 -22.37 1.38 -27.95
N ALA A 576 -21.69 0.23 -28.11
CA ALA A 576 -21.14 -0.52 -26.98
C ALA A 576 -20.13 0.32 -26.18
N ARG A 577 -19.18 0.97 -26.87
CA ARG A 577 -18.13 1.83 -26.28
C ARG A 577 -17.25 1.12 -25.24
N GLY A 578 -16.00 1.58 -25.12
CA GLY A 578 -15.14 1.25 -24.00
C GLY A 578 -13.72 0.96 -24.35
N GLN A 579 -12.84 1.25 -23.41
CA GLN A 579 -11.42 1.02 -23.51
C GLN A 579 -11.07 -0.23 -22.69
N PHE A 580 -10.46 -1.20 -23.35
CA PHE A 580 -10.12 -2.48 -22.75
C PHE A 580 -8.64 -2.78 -22.91
N GLN A 581 -8.07 -3.39 -21.87
CA GLN A 581 -6.75 -3.97 -21.89
C GLN A 581 -6.83 -5.50 -21.82
N ILE A 582 -6.01 -6.16 -22.63
CA ILE A 582 -5.88 -7.61 -22.64
C ILE A 582 -4.46 -8.05 -23.04
N PRO A 583 -3.86 -9.01 -22.31
CA PRO A 583 -2.66 -9.69 -22.77
C PRO A 583 -2.96 -10.74 -23.86
N ILE A 584 -2.06 -10.88 -24.83
CA ILE A 584 -2.20 -11.83 -25.94
C ILE A 584 -0.87 -12.57 -26.12
N ARG A 585 -0.88 -13.89 -26.00
CA ARG A 585 0.26 -14.75 -26.35
C ARG A 585 0.08 -15.31 -27.76
N THR A 586 1.06 -15.11 -28.62
CA THR A 586 1.14 -15.75 -29.94
C THR A 586 2.10 -16.93 -29.86
N GLU A 587 1.67 -18.12 -30.27
CA GLU A 587 2.52 -19.31 -30.40
C GLU A 587 2.43 -19.90 -31.81
N ARG A 588 3.55 -19.97 -32.53
CA ARG A 588 3.64 -20.45 -33.92
C ARG A 588 2.59 -19.80 -34.83
N GLY A 589 2.43 -18.48 -34.67
CA GLY A 589 1.43 -17.67 -35.40
C GLY A 589 0.00 -17.74 -34.85
N LYS A 590 -0.33 -18.68 -33.95
CA LYS A 590 -1.65 -18.78 -33.34
C LYS A 590 -1.76 -17.85 -32.13
N MET A 591 -2.69 -16.92 -32.19
CA MET A 591 -3.02 -16.05 -31.05
C MET A 591 -3.84 -16.83 -30.02
N LYS A 592 -3.47 -16.67 -28.76
CA LYS A 592 -4.16 -17.20 -27.60
C LYS A 592 -4.37 -16.04 -26.64
N ILE A 593 -5.61 -15.82 -26.28
CA ILE A 593 -5.96 -15.14 -25.03
C ILE A 593 -6.32 -16.26 -24.08
N GLY A 594 -5.84 -16.15 -22.84
CA GLY A 594 -6.22 -17.05 -21.77
C GLY A 594 -7.73 -17.06 -21.48
N GLU A 595 -8.11 -17.63 -20.35
CA GLU A 595 -9.42 -17.36 -19.73
C GLU A 595 -9.44 -15.96 -19.07
N GLU A 596 -8.67 -15.03 -19.64
CA GLU A 596 -8.24 -13.81 -19.00
C GLU A 596 -9.33 -12.76 -19.13
N ARG A 597 -9.56 -12.07 -18.01
CA ARG A 597 -10.58 -11.04 -17.91
C ARG A 597 -10.07 -9.81 -18.65
N PHE A 598 -10.87 -9.32 -19.59
CA PHE A 598 -10.66 -7.98 -20.13
C PHE A 598 -10.71 -6.97 -18.98
N ILE A 599 -9.71 -6.10 -18.92
CA ILE A 599 -9.68 -5.02 -17.94
C ILE A 599 -10.32 -3.80 -18.61
N ARG A 600 -11.46 -3.36 -18.09
CA ARG A 600 -12.09 -2.10 -18.50
C ARG A 600 -11.30 -0.93 -17.88
N LEU A 601 -10.77 -0.05 -18.71
CA LEU A 601 -9.90 1.06 -18.29
C LEU A 601 -10.66 2.38 -18.05
N ASP A 602 -11.82 2.55 -18.67
CA ASP A 602 -12.69 3.72 -18.51
C ASP A 602 -13.92 3.43 -17.64
N LYS A 603 -14.47 4.47 -17.02
CA LYS A 603 -15.68 4.37 -16.20
C LYS A 603 -16.88 3.97 -17.07
N TYR A 604 -17.54 2.89 -16.71
CA TYR A 604 -18.73 2.39 -17.43
C TYR A 604 -20.07 2.78 -16.79
N GLY A 605 -20.07 3.32 -15.56
CA GLY A 605 -21.28 3.81 -14.89
C GLY A 605 -22.41 2.77 -14.85
N ASN A 606 -23.61 3.19 -15.25
CA ASN A 606 -24.81 2.34 -15.25
C ASN A 606 -24.92 1.47 -16.53
N ASN A 607 -23.94 1.55 -17.44
CA ASN A 607 -24.00 0.84 -18.72
C ASN A 607 -24.07 -0.68 -18.54
N GLY A 608 -23.57 -1.24 -17.44
CA GLY A 608 -23.56 -2.68 -17.21
C GLY A 608 -24.72 -3.21 -16.35
N ASP A 609 -25.68 -2.38 -15.94
CA ASP A 609 -26.62 -2.69 -14.85
C ASP A 609 -27.57 -3.87 -15.10
N CYS A 610 -27.76 -4.24 -16.36
CA CYS A 610 -28.49 -5.45 -16.74
C CYS A 610 -27.73 -6.74 -16.38
N MET A 611 -26.45 -6.68 -16.02
CA MET A 611 -25.65 -7.82 -15.59
C MET A 611 -25.69 -7.99 -14.08
N ALA A 612 -26.31 -9.08 -13.62
CA ALA A 612 -26.26 -9.49 -12.20
C ALA A 612 -24.89 -10.03 -11.76
N ASN A 613 -24.04 -10.41 -12.73
CA ASN A 613 -22.68 -10.89 -12.46
C ASN A 613 -21.68 -9.74 -12.53
N ASP A 614 -21.07 -9.40 -11.39
CA ASP A 614 -20.08 -8.32 -11.28
C ASP A 614 -18.87 -8.49 -12.21
N ILE A 615 -18.56 -9.72 -12.64
CA ILE A 615 -17.47 -10.01 -13.58
C ILE A 615 -17.84 -9.56 -15.00
N LEU A 616 -19.11 -9.69 -15.40
CA LEU A 616 -19.59 -9.35 -16.75
C LEU A 616 -20.04 -7.89 -16.86
N ARG A 617 -20.45 -7.29 -15.73
CA ARG A 617 -20.88 -5.90 -15.64
C ARG A 617 -19.94 -4.88 -16.31
N PRO A 618 -18.60 -4.92 -16.12
CA PRO A 618 -17.70 -3.99 -16.81
C PRO A 618 -17.50 -4.27 -18.31
N LEU A 619 -17.92 -5.44 -18.80
CA LEU A 619 -17.73 -5.89 -20.19
C LEU A 619 -18.93 -5.58 -21.10
N CYS A 620 -20.09 -5.33 -20.49
CA CYS A 620 -21.37 -5.17 -21.17
C CYS A 620 -21.83 -3.72 -21.10
N THR A 621 -22.24 -3.18 -22.24
CA THR A 621 -23.13 -2.00 -22.29
C THR A 621 -24.52 -2.52 -22.63
N CYS A 622 -25.47 -2.32 -21.75
CA CYS A 622 -26.82 -2.81 -21.87
C CYS A 622 -27.53 -2.13 -23.03
N LYS A 623 -28.22 -2.91 -23.84
CA LYS A 623 -29.13 -2.36 -24.83
C LYS A 623 -30.22 -1.59 -24.10
N ASN A 624 -30.56 -0.41 -24.61
CA ASN A 624 -31.77 0.29 -24.18
C ASN A 624 -32.97 -0.57 -24.56
N ASN A 625 -33.45 -1.40 -23.65
CA ASN A 625 -34.82 -1.88 -23.73
C ASN A 625 -35.68 -0.65 -23.44
N SER A 626 -36.30 -0.10 -24.49
CA SER A 626 -37.49 0.73 -24.34
C SER A 626 -38.48 -0.06 -23.49
N SER A 627 -38.51 0.23 -22.18
CA SER A 627 -39.59 -0.20 -21.30
C SER A 627 -40.87 0.53 -21.68
#